data_AF-A0A5K8A926-F1
#
_entry.id   AF-A0A5K8A926-F1
#
_cell.length_a   1.000
_cell.length_b   1.000
_cell.length_c   1.000
_cell.angle_alpha   90.00
_cell.angle_beta   90.00
_cell.angle_gamma   90.00
#
_symmetry.space_group_name_H-M   'P 1'
#
loop_
_entity.id
_entity.type
_entity.pdbx_description
1 polymer ?
#
loop_
_entity_poly.entity_id
_entity_poly.type
_entity_poly.pdbx_seq_one_letter_code
_entity_poly.pdbx_strand_id
1 'polypeptide(L)'
;MDVWQGHCRPNAQPGFGLPEVFRELSRLLQRPVPIDQREAAAIEAFYRQNGPLPAQPFHQAIDKTADALGPNRALKTYLQYLERLVKAQANKPDPQEDSL
;
A
#
# COMPACT_ATOMS: atom_id res chain seq x y z
N MET A 1 15.25 -23.10 18.51
CA MET A 1 13.80 -23.10 18.26
C MET A 1 13.29 -21.87 19.00
N ASP A 2 12.82 -20.78 18.42
CA ASP A 2 12.21 -20.52 17.11
C ASP A 2 13.15 -20.35 15.92
N VAL A 3 12.69 -20.88 14.79
CA VAL A 3 13.31 -20.82 13.47
C VAL A 3 12.26 -20.19 12.55
N TRP A 4 12.39 -18.89 12.31
CA TRP A 4 11.99 -18.26 11.06
C TRP A 4 13.24 -17.57 10.50
N GLN A 5 14.08 -18.44 9.93
CA GLN A 5 15.16 -18.18 8.97
C GLN A 5 15.97 -16.88 9.13
N GLY A 6 16.64 -16.72 10.28
CA GLY A 6 18.09 -16.51 10.29
C GLY A 6 18.67 -15.29 9.57
N HIS A 7 17.89 -14.24 9.31
CA HIS A 7 18.40 -13.01 8.74
C HIS A 7 17.97 -11.82 9.60
N CYS A 8 18.83 -11.47 10.57
CA CYS A 8 18.94 -10.06 10.96
C CYS A 8 19.22 -9.30 9.66
N ARG A 9 18.22 -8.61 9.08
CA ARG A 9 18.50 -7.67 7.99
C ARG A 9 19.36 -6.55 8.60
N PRO A 10 20.63 -6.41 8.18
CA PRO A 10 21.41 -5.24 8.53
C PRO A 10 20.75 -4.09 7.81
N ASN A 11 20.27 -3.10 8.57
CA ASN A 11 19.76 -1.84 8.02
C ASN A 11 18.73 -2.06 6.90
N ALA A 12 17.52 -2.52 7.26
CA ALA A 12 16.39 -2.36 6.34
C ALA A 12 16.25 -0.87 6.07
N GLN A 13 16.83 -0.40 4.95
CA GLN A 13 16.40 0.86 4.34
C GLN A 13 14.86 0.80 4.37
N PRO A 14 14.16 1.80 4.93
CA PRO A 14 12.72 1.75 5.12
C PRO A 14 12.03 1.89 3.76
N GLY A 15 12.14 0.87 2.94
CA GLY A 15 11.45 0.73 1.68
C GLY A 15 10.09 0.16 1.97
N PHE A 16 9.05 0.89 1.55
CA PHE A 16 7.66 0.55 1.76
C PHE A 16 7.33 -0.79 1.11
N GLY A 17 7.35 -1.85 1.91
CA GLY A 17 7.17 -3.22 1.44
C GLY A 17 5.72 -3.67 1.50
N LEU A 18 5.47 -4.85 0.92
CA LEU A 18 4.23 -5.60 1.08
C LEU A 18 3.72 -5.66 2.56
N PRO A 19 4.56 -5.92 3.59
CA PRO A 19 4.10 -5.89 4.99
C PRO A 19 3.57 -4.52 5.45
N GLU A 20 4.09 -3.41 4.94
CA GLU A 20 3.57 -2.07 5.26
C GLU A 20 2.23 -1.80 4.58
N VAL A 21 2.08 -2.25 3.33
CA VAL A 21 0.79 -2.22 2.62
C VAL A 21 -0.29 -2.94 3.43
N PHE A 22 0.00 -4.13 3.96
CA PHE A 22 -0.93 -4.86 4.82
C PHE A 22 -1.27 -4.08 6.10
N ARG A 23 -0.26 -3.48 6.75
CA ARG A 23 -0.45 -2.71 7.99
C ARG A 23 -1.33 -1.48 7.78
N GLU A 24 -1.10 -0.73 6.71
CA GLU A 24 -1.91 0.46 6.39
C GLU A 24 -3.34 0.08 6.00
N LEU A 25 -3.53 -1.01 5.24
CA LEU A 25 -4.88 -1.51 4.92
C LEU A 25 -5.62 -1.99 6.17
N SER A 26 -4.94 -2.66 7.09
CA SER A 26 -5.53 -3.09 8.37
C SER A 26 -5.95 -1.89 9.22
N ARG A 27 -5.13 -0.83 9.25
CA ARG A 27 -5.45 0.43 9.92
C ARG A 27 -6.64 1.12 9.26
N LEU A 28 -6.66 1.20 7.94
CA LEU A 28 -7.74 1.83 7.16
C LEU A 28 -9.08 1.14 7.39
N LEU A 29 -9.08 -0.20 7.33
CA LEU A 29 -10.29 -1.01 7.46
C LEU A 29 -10.66 -1.32 8.92
N GLN A 30 -9.85 -0.88 9.88
CA GLN A 30 -10.00 -1.15 11.31
C GLN A 30 -10.23 -2.64 11.62
N ARG A 31 -9.61 -3.51 10.82
CA ARG A 31 -9.78 -4.97 10.87
C ARG A 31 -8.49 -5.67 10.48
N PRO A 32 -8.27 -6.94 10.86
CA PRO A 32 -7.14 -7.70 10.36
C PRO A 32 -7.25 -7.87 8.83
N VAL A 33 -6.23 -7.45 8.10
CA VAL A 33 -6.14 -7.60 6.64
C VAL A 33 -4.78 -8.20 6.32
N PRO A 34 -4.72 -9.27 5.52
CA PRO A 34 -5.83 -9.94 4.82
C PRO A 34 -6.63 -10.87 5.74
N ILE A 35 -7.95 -10.99 5.53
CA ILE A 35 -8.82 -11.96 6.23
C ILE A 35 -8.72 -13.35 5.59
N ASP A 36 -8.58 -13.37 4.26
CA ASP A 36 -8.54 -14.58 3.45
C ASP A 36 -7.38 -14.57 2.47
N GLN A 37 -6.99 -15.76 1.99
CA GLN A 37 -5.95 -15.91 0.96
C GLN A 37 -6.28 -15.14 -0.33
N ARG A 38 -7.56 -14.97 -0.66
CA ARG A 38 -7.99 -14.16 -1.81
C ARG A 38 -7.63 -12.69 -1.66
N GLU A 39 -7.74 -12.15 -0.45
CA GLU A 39 -7.35 -10.78 -0.14
C GLU A 39 -5.83 -10.63 -0.18
N ALA A 40 -5.10 -11.59 0.37
CA ALA A 40 -3.64 -11.63 0.30
C ALA A 40 -3.15 -11.62 -1.15
N ALA A 41 -3.69 -12.51 -2.00
CA ALA A 41 -3.35 -12.60 -3.41
C ALA A 41 -3.67 -11.30 -4.18
N ALA A 42 -4.77 -10.61 -3.83
CA ALA A 42 -5.13 -9.34 -4.44
C ALA A 42 -4.14 -8.21 -4.06
N ILE A 43 -3.71 -8.18 -2.80
CA ILE A 43 -2.71 -7.21 -2.31
C ILE A 43 -1.34 -7.48 -2.91
N GLU A 44 -0.93 -8.75 -2.99
CA GLU A 44 0.30 -9.18 -3.65
C GLU A 44 0.30 -8.83 -5.14
N ALA A 45 -0.79 -9.11 -5.85
CA ALA A 45 -0.94 -8.76 -7.26
C ALA A 45 -0.89 -7.23 -7.47
N PHE A 46 -1.52 -6.46 -6.58
CA PHE A 46 -1.45 -5.01 -6.57
C PHE A 46 0.00 -4.52 -6.38
N TYR A 47 0.71 -5.03 -5.37
CA TYR A 47 2.10 -4.63 -5.10
C TYR A 47 3.04 -4.99 -6.25
N ARG A 48 2.86 -6.18 -6.83
CA ARG A 48 3.64 -6.64 -7.99
C ARG A 48 3.41 -5.79 -9.24
N GLN A 49 2.18 -5.31 -9.45
CA GLN A 49 1.84 -4.46 -10.60
C GLN A 49 2.32 -3.01 -10.45
N ASN A 50 2.37 -2.49 -9.22
CA ASN A 50 2.73 -1.09 -8.99
C ASN A 50 4.20 -0.89 -8.58
N GLY A 51 4.98 -1.97 -8.41
CA GLY A 51 6.42 -1.91 -8.11
C GLY A 51 6.70 -1.22 -6.78
N PRO A 52 7.96 -1.03 -6.33
CA PRO A 52 8.22 -0.46 -5.02
C PRO A 52 7.57 0.92 -4.89
N LEU A 53 6.50 0.96 -4.10
CA LEU A 53 5.69 2.15 -3.89
C LEU A 53 6.46 3.10 -2.99
N PRO A 54 6.50 4.41 -3.27
CA PRO A 54 7.04 5.34 -2.30
C PRO A 54 6.04 5.45 -1.13
N ALA A 55 6.54 5.40 0.11
CA ALA A 55 5.69 5.37 1.32
C ALA A 55 4.72 6.56 1.38
N GLN A 56 5.21 7.74 1.04
CA GLN A 56 4.48 9.01 1.15
C GLN A 56 3.25 9.12 0.20
N PRO A 57 3.38 8.89 -1.12
CA PRO A 57 2.22 8.83 -2.01
C PRO A 57 1.27 7.69 -1.66
N PHE A 58 1.78 6.56 -1.15
CA PHE A 58 0.91 5.49 -0.69
C PHE A 58 0.06 5.91 0.52
N HIS A 59 0.66 6.55 1.52
CA HIS A 59 -0.09 7.08 2.67
C HIS A 59 -1.15 8.09 2.25
N GLN A 60 -0.82 9.01 1.33
CA GLN A 60 -1.79 9.94 0.77
C GLN A 60 -2.92 9.22 0.02
N ALA A 61 -2.58 8.17 -0.73
CA ALA A 61 -3.58 7.38 -1.42
C ALA A 61 -4.51 6.66 -0.43
N ILE A 62 -3.98 6.10 0.65
CA ILE A 62 -4.77 5.47 1.72
C ILE A 62 -5.74 6.47 2.36
N ASP A 63 -5.25 7.65 2.75
CA ASP A 63 -6.06 8.70 3.36
C ASP A 63 -7.19 9.19 2.44
N LYS A 64 -6.86 9.47 1.16
CA LYS A 64 -7.85 9.80 0.13
C LYS A 64 -8.85 8.69 -0.12
N THR A 65 -8.40 7.43 -0.06
CA THR A 65 -9.30 6.28 -0.24
C THR A 65 -10.26 6.18 0.94
N ALA A 66 -9.79 6.47 2.16
CA ALA A 66 -10.63 6.52 3.37
C ALA A 66 -11.73 7.57 3.23
N ASP A 67 -11.35 8.79 2.84
CA ASP A 67 -12.24 9.93 2.64
C ASP A 67 -13.25 9.67 1.52
N ALA A 68 -12.80 9.16 0.37
CA ALA A 68 -13.63 8.99 -0.81
C ALA A 68 -14.61 7.80 -0.72
N LEU A 69 -14.20 6.66 -0.17
CA LEU A 69 -15.02 5.45 -0.14
C LEU A 69 -15.91 5.35 1.10
N GLY A 70 -15.49 5.97 2.21
CA GLY A 70 -16.08 5.82 3.53
C GLY A 70 -15.87 4.42 4.14
N PRO A 71 -16.38 4.17 5.35
CA PRO A 71 -16.30 2.86 6.00
C PRO A 71 -17.21 1.83 5.31
N ASN A 72 -16.90 0.53 5.48
CA ASN A 72 -17.72 -0.61 5.06
C ASN A 72 -17.79 -0.89 3.54
N ARG A 73 -16.71 -0.63 2.78
CA ARG A 73 -16.58 -1.14 1.41
C ARG A 73 -15.81 -2.46 1.35
N ALA A 74 -15.92 -3.16 0.23
CA ALA A 74 -15.13 -4.37 -0.01
C ALA A 74 -13.65 -4.00 -0.26
N LEU A 75 -12.71 -4.81 0.24
CA LEU A 75 -11.26 -4.60 0.03
C LEU A 75 -10.91 -4.38 -1.44
N LYS A 76 -11.55 -5.14 -2.35
CA LYS A 76 -11.35 -4.98 -3.80
C LYS A 76 -11.63 -3.55 -4.28
N THR A 77 -12.65 -2.89 -3.74
CA THR A 77 -12.97 -1.49 -4.07
C THR A 77 -11.87 -0.55 -3.60
N TYR A 78 -11.35 -0.75 -2.38
CA TYR A 78 -10.20 0.01 -1.89
C TYR A 78 -8.98 -0.21 -2.79
N LEU A 79 -8.64 -1.46 -3.11
CA LEU A 79 -7.48 -1.79 -3.96
C LEU A 79 -7.61 -1.19 -5.36
N GLN A 80 -8.79 -1.24 -5.99
CA GLN A 80 -9.00 -0.64 -7.30
C GLN A 80 -8.89 0.89 -7.29
N TYR A 81 -9.41 1.53 -6.24
CA TYR A 81 -9.31 2.98 -6.10
C TYR A 81 -7.87 3.40 -5.81
N LEU A 82 -7.19 2.68 -4.92
CA LEU A 82 -5.81 2.89 -4.57
C LEU A 82 -4.88 2.67 -5.78
N GLU A 83 -5.13 1.65 -6.61
CA GLU A 83 -4.41 1.44 -7.88
C GLU A 83 -4.56 2.62 -8.83
N ARG A 84 -5.77 3.19 -8.93
CA ARG A 84 -5.98 4.40 -9.74
C ARG A 84 -5.20 5.59 -9.20
N LEU A 85 -5.18 5.79 -7.87
CA LEU A 85 -4.44 6.90 -7.26
C LEU A 85 -2.94 6.74 -7.44
N VAL A 86 -2.41 5.53 -7.20
CA VAL A 86 -0.99 5.21 -7.40
C VAL A 86 -0.59 5.38 -8.86
N LYS A 87 -1.38 4.88 -9.81
CA LYS A 87 -1.12 5.08 -11.25
C LYS A 87 -1.21 6.56 -11.64
N ALA A 88 -2.17 7.30 -11.11
CA ALA A 88 -2.30 8.73 -11.36
C ALA A 88 -1.11 9.52 -10.80
N GLN A 89 -0.58 9.13 -9.63
CA GLN A 89 0.62 9.75 -9.05
C GLN A 89 1.91 9.32 -9.75
N ALA A 90 2.01 8.08 -10.23
CA ALA A 90 3.14 7.61 -11.04
C ALA A 90 3.17 8.25 -12.44
N ASN A 91 2.00 8.59 -12.99
CA ASN A 91 1.89 9.26 -14.29
C ASN A 91 2.01 10.79 -14.17
N LYS A 92 1.88 11.36 -12.97
CA LYS A 92 2.15 12.77 -12.77
C LYS A 92 3.66 12.96 -12.86
N PRO A 93 4.21 13.60 -13.91
CA PRO A 93 5.57 14.09 -13.80
C PRO A 93 5.59 15.00 -12.59
N ASP A 94 6.61 14.82 -11.76
CA ASP A 94 6.91 15.68 -10.64
C ASP A 94 6.59 17.15 -10.98
N PRO A 95 5.67 17.83 -10.27
CA PRO A 95 5.61 19.28 -10.36
C PRO A 95 6.80 19.85 -9.56
N GLN A 96 8.02 19.56 -10.02
CA GLN A 96 9.19 20.37 -9.79
C GLN A 96 9.33 21.27 -11.02
N GLU A 97 8.26 22.02 -11.30
CA GLU A 97 8.41 23.31 -11.94
C GLU A 97 8.52 24.34 -10.81
N ASP A 98 9.63 25.04 -10.86
CA ASP A 98 9.80 26.40 -10.38
C ASP A 98 9.85 26.60 -8.86
N SER A 99 11.06 26.49 -8.32
CA SER A 99 11.47 27.37 -7.22
C SER A 99 12.73 28.10 -7.66
N LEU A 100 12.49 29.20 -8.38
CA LEU A 100 13.21 30.49 -8.42
C LEU A 100 14.71 30.51 -8.12
#